data_AF-A0A1L9QSX9-F1
#
_entry.id   AF-A0A1L9QSX9-F1
#
_cell.length_a   1.000
_cell.length_b   1.000
_cell.length_c   1.000
_cell.angle_alpha   90.00
_cell.angle_beta   90.00
_cell.angle_gamma   90.00
#
_symmetry.space_group_name_H-M   'P 1'
#
loop_
_entity.id
_entity.type
_entity.pdbx_description
1 polymer ?
#
loop_
_entity_poly.entity_id
_entity_poly.type
_entity_poly.pdbx_seq_one_letter_code
_entity_poly.pdbx_strand_id
1 'polypeptide(L)'
;MAIALTIGLLWTLATPSAFASDRYVIRFLKALEPVEIPLDTAGNTKTVTPDQLSEGKTLFNKNCENCHLGGTTLLSDYESLSLESLHNSTPPLDNINNMVGYLRAPLKQKGDYQKYACREVSPEWMSSEELEDLSAFLIRAAQKVEGWGAGEF
;
A
#
# COMPACT_ATOMS: atom_id res chain seq x y z
N MET A 1 15.85 41.85 52.02
CA MET A 1 15.74 40.49 51.48
C MET A 1 14.60 40.47 50.48
N ALA A 2 14.88 40.44 49.19
CA ALA A 2 13.89 40.25 48.13
C ALA A 2 14.39 39.11 47.26
N ILE A 3 13.68 37.97 47.28
CA ILE A 3 14.01 36.79 46.49
C ILE A 3 13.24 36.94 45.17
N ALA A 4 13.96 37.21 44.08
CA ALA A 4 13.40 37.21 42.74
C ALA A 4 13.33 35.76 42.23
N LEU A 5 12.11 35.23 42.15
CA LEU A 5 11.80 33.95 41.51
C LEU A 5 11.78 34.15 39.99
N THR A 6 12.88 33.83 39.32
CA THR A 6 12.91 33.73 37.86
C THR A 6 12.32 32.38 37.45
N ILE A 7 11.09 32.40 36.94
CA ILE A 7 10.45 31.25 36.30
C ILE A 7 11.16 31.03 34.96
N GLY A 8 12.01 30.01 34.88
CA GLY A 8 12.62 29.57 33.64
C GLY A 8 11.57 28.88 32.76
N LEU A 9 11.12 29.57 31.72
CA LEU A 9 10.27 29.00 30.69
C LEU A 9 11.14 28.13 29.77
N LEU A 10 11.24 26.83 30.09
CA LEU A 10 11.85 25.85 29.20
C LEU A 10 10.95 25.68 27.97
N TRP A 11 11.27 26.39 26.89
CA TRP A 11 10.78 26.05 25.56
C TRP A 11 11.49 24.77 25.12
N THR A 12 10.87 23.63 25.35
CA THR A 12 11.23 22.42 24.62
C THR A 12 10.85 22.66 23.16
N LEU A 13 11.82 23.04 22.34
CA LEU A 13 11.71 22.89 20.89
C LEU A 13 11.47 21.41 20.65
N ALA A 14 10.21 21.02 20.42
CA ALA A 14 9.90 19.74 19.85
C ALA A 14 10.56 19.73 18.47
N THR A 15 11.76 19.15 18.38
CA THR A 15 12.33 18.82 17.08
C THR A 15 11.32 17.87 16.44
N PRO A 16 10.79 18.17 15.23
CA PRO A 16 10.10 17.16 14.47
C PRO A 16 11.06 15.99 14.41
N SER A 17 10.69 14.86 14.98
CA SER A 17 11.40 13.63 14.71
C SER A 17 11.42 13.52 13.19
N ALA A 18 12.60 13.67 12.60
CA ALA A 18 12.80 13.39 11.20
C ALA A 18 12.57 11.88 11.06
N PHE A 19 11.30 11.47 10.98
CA PHE A 19 10.91 10.21 10.41
C PHE A 19 11.64 10.16 9.08
N ALA A 20 12.54 9.20 8.94
CA ALA A 20 13.28 8.98 7.72
C ALA A 20 12.25 8.76 6.63
N SER A 21 11.94 9.82 5.89
CA SER A 21 10.84 9.80 4.96
C SER A 21 11.17 8.80 3.85
N ASP A 22 10.27 7.83 3.62
CA ASP A 22 10.49 6.86 2.57
C ASP A 22 10.54 7.61 1.23
N ARG A 23 11.75 7.75 0.70
CA ARG A 23 12.01 8.53 -0.52
C ARG A 23 11.25 7.94 -1.71
N TYR A 24 10.94 6.65 -1.69
CA TYR A 24 10.13 6.02 -2.73
C TYR A 24 8.69 6.52 -2.66
N VAL A 25 8.10 6.54 -1.45
CA VAL A 25 6.72 7.00 -1.23
C VAL A 25 6.57 8.46 -1.63
N ILE A 26 7.51 9.33 -1.24
CA ILE A 26 7.47 10.73 -1.64
C ILE A 26 7.66 10.88 -3.15
N ARG A 27 8.69 10.24 -3.71
CA ARG A 27 9.13 10.53 -5.09
C ARG A 27 8.30 9.84 -6.15
N PHE A 28 7.99 8.56 -5.95
CA PHE A 28 7.32 7.72 -6.94
C PHE A 28 5.83 7.59 -6.64
N LEU A 29 5.44 7.41 -5.37
CA LEU A 29 4.02 7.41 -5.00
C LEU A 29 3.42 8.82 -4.90
N LYS A 30 4.24 9.88 -4.96
CA LYS A 30 3.79 11.29 -4.88
C LYS A 30 2.96 11.56 -3.62
N ALA A 31 3.38 11.00 -2.47
CA ALA A 31 2.68 11.11 -1.20
C ALA A 31 3.60 11.72 -0.14
N LEU A 32 3.70 13.06 -0.15
CA LEU A 32 4.35 13.81 0.93
C LEU A 32 3.39 14.09 2.10
N GLU A 33 2.09 14.17 1.77
CA GLU A 33 0.97 14.38 2.68
C GLU A 33 -0.02 13.22 2.51
N PRO A 34 -1.03 13.07 3.39
CA PRO A 34 -2.07 12.06 3.22
C PRO A 34 -2.76 12.15 1.85
N VAL A 35 -3.07 10.99 1.27
CA VAL A 35 -3.69 10.85 -0.05
C VAL A 35 -4.98 10.06 0.03
N GLU A 36 -5.92 10.35 -0.87
CA GLU A 36 -7.16 9.58 -1.00
C GLU A 36 -6.95 8.38 -1.93
N ILE A 37 -7.30 7.19 -1.45
CA ILE A 37 -7.28 5.94 -2.21
C ILE A 37 -8.73 5.41 -2.34
N PRO A 38 -9.17 4.91 -3.51
CA PRO A 38 -10.49 4.32 -3.66
C PRO A 38 -10.74 3.20 -2.64
N LEU A 39 -11.82 3.33 -1.87
CA LEU A 39 -12.21 2.35 -0.86
C LEU A 39 -13.10 1.27 -1.45
N ASP A 40 -14.04 1.65 -2.33
CA ASP A 40 -15.03 0.78 -2.94
C ASP A 40 -15.47 1.26 -4.34
N THR A 41 -16.39 0.51 -4.96
CA THR A 41 -16.95 0.82 -6.28
C THR A 41 -18.06 1.88 -6.25
N ALA A 42 -18.46 2.36 -5.07
CA ALA A 42 -19.46 3.42 -4.92
C ALA A 42 -18.83 4.83 -4.98
N GLY A 43 -17.50 4.91 -5.09
CA GLY A 43 -16.75 6.16 -5.17
C GLY A 43 -16.29 6.70 -3.81
N ASN A 44 -16.42 5.92 -2.73
CA ASN A 44 -15.86 6.30 -1.44
C ASN A 44 -14.33 6.19 -1.49
N THR A 45 -13.65 7.01 -0.68
CA THR A 45 -12.19 6.99 -0.54
C THR A 45 -11.79 6.81 0.92
N LYS A 46 -10.57 6.31 1.12
CA LYS A 46 -9.89 6.27 2.42
C LYS A 46 -8.69 7.22 2.37
N THR A 47 -8.56 8.06 3.38
CA THR A 47 -7.35 8.85 3.62
C THR A 47 -6.23 7.95 4.11
N VAL A 48 -5.10 7.94 3.40
CA VAL A 48 -3.93 7.09 3.70
C VAL A 48 -2.70 7.98 3.86
N THR A 49 -1.96 7.80 4.95
CA THR A 49 -0.75 8.60 5.25
C THR A 49 0.48 8.08 4.49
N PRO A 50 1.54 8.90 4.35
CA PRO A 50 2.81 8.42 3.81
C PRO A 50 3.42 7.25 4.62
N ASP A 51 3.21 7.23 5.93
CA ASP A 51 3.70 6.16 6.80
C ASP A 51 2.97 4.84 6.52
N GLN A 52 1.64 4.87 6.33
CA GLN A 52 0.86 3.70 5.93
C GLN A 52 1.29 3.16 4.56
N LEU A 53 1.56 4.04 3.59
CA LEU A 53 2.12 3.61 2.30
C LEU A 53 3.54 3.02 2.44
N SER A 54 4.33 3.50 3.41
CA SER A 54 5.67 2.98 3.69
C SER A 54 5.60 1.59 4.34
N GLU A 55 4.64 1.37 5.24
CA GLU A 55 4.36 0.06 5.83
C GLU A 55 3.87 -0.92 4.77
N GLY A 56 2.89 -0.53 3.95
CA GLY A 56 2.39 -1.33 2.84
C GLY A 56 3.48 -1.74 1.84
N LYS A 57 4.41 -0.82 1.52
CA LYS A 57 5.59 -1.11 0.70
C LYS A 57 6.51 -2.13 1.37
N THR A 58 6.76 -2.00 2.66
CA THR A 58 7.60 -2.93 3.42
C THR A 58 7.00 -4.34 3.42
N LEU A 59 5.69 -4.44 3.62
CA LEU A 59 4.93 -5.68 3.53
C LEU A 59 5.01 -6.27 2.12
N PHE A 60 4.86 -5.47 1.07
CA PHE A 60 4.97 -5.91 -0.32
C PHE A 60 6.36 -6.49 -0.63
N ASN A 61 7.42 -5.75 -0.29
CA ASN A 61 8.80 -6.16 -0.55
C ASN A 61 9.12 -7.49 0.15
N LYS A 62 8.66 -7.64 1.40
CA LYS A 62 8.93 -8.85 2.20
C LYS A 62 8.17 -10.07 1.70
N ASN A 63 6.97 -9.91 1.16
CA ASN A 63 6.01 -11.00 1.02
C ASN A 63 5.54 -11.28 -0.42
N CYS A 64 5.63 -10.28 -1.31
CA CYS A 64 5.00 -10.30 -2.64
C CYS A 64 6.01 -10.07 -3.78
N GLU A 65 7.09 -9.33 -3.52
CA GLU A 65 8.05 -8.88 -4.54
C GLU A 65 8.69 -10.01 -5.34
N ASN A 66 8.92 -11.18 -4.73
CA ASN A 66 9.50 -12.34 -5.42
C ASN A 66 8.68 -12.79 -6.64
N CYS A 67 7.37 -12.54 -6.65
CA CYS A 67 6.50 -12.84 -7.80
C CYS A 67 6.07 -11.57 -8.53
N HIS A 68 6.07 -10.42 -7.85
CA HIS A 68 5.46 -9.19 -8.33
C HIS A 68 6.42 -8.00 -8.45
N LEU A 69 7.71 -8.25 -8.66
CA LEU A 69 8.71 -7.20 -8.83
C LEU A 69 8.23 -6.11 -9.81
N GLY A 70 8.27 -4.84 -9.40
CA GLY A 70 7.80 -3.72 -10.23
C GLY A 70 6.35 -3.82 -10.71
N GLY A 71 5.50 -4.61 -10.04
CA GLY A 71 4.11 -4.83 -10.41
C GLY A 71 3.90 -5.88 -11.52
N THR A 72 4.92 -6.60 -11.96
CA THR A 72 4.74 -7.70 -12.92
C THR A 72 4.13 -8.93 -12.26
N THR A 73 3.93 -10.00 -13.00
CA THR A 73 3.62 -11.31 -12.42
C THR A 73 4.47 -12.35 -13.15
N LEU A 74 5.57 -12.80 -12.53
CA LEU A 74 6.59 -13.62 -13.21
C LEU A 74 6.04 -14.94 -13.82
N LEU A 75 4.91 -15.43 -13.32
CA LEU A 75 4.28 -16.66 -13.78
C LEU A 75 3.21 -16.41 -14.87
N SER A 76 2.87 -15.16 -15.18
CA SER A 76 1.80 -14.81 -16.11
C SER A 76 1.91 -13.37 -16.60
N ASP A 77 2.11 -13.20 -17.91
CA ASP A 77 2.15 -11.88 -18.54
C ASP A 77 0.76 -11.21 -18.62
N TYR A 78 -0.32 -11.98 -18.44
CA TYR A 78 -1.71 -11.50 -18.56
C TYR A 78 -2.32 -11.02 -17.24
N GLU A 79 -1.62 -11.21 -16.12
CA GLU A 79 -2.15 -10.93 -14.77
C GLU A 79 -1.18 -10.04 -13.98
N SER A 80 -0.65 -8.98 -14.60
CA SER A 80 0.17 -7.99 -13.89
C SER A 80 -0.65 -7.17 -12.89
N LEU A 81 0.04 -6.46 -12.00
CA LEU A 81 -0.54 -5.50 -11.05
C LEU A 81 -0.66 -4.08 -11.65
N SER A 82 -0.72 -3.97 -12.98
CA SER A 82 -0.98 -2.70 -13.66
C SER A 82 -2.39 -2.20 -13.35
N LEU A 83 -2.60 -0.87 -13.38
CA LEU A 83 -3.91 -0.28 -13.06
C LEU A 83 -5.02 -0.81 -13.98
N GLU A 84 -4.72 -0.99 -15.27
CA GLU A 84 -5.67 -1.54 -16.25
C GLU A 84 -6.06 -2.99 -15.91
N SER A 85 -5.09 -3.84 -15.58
CA SER A 85 -5.35 -5.23 -15.17
C SER A 85 -6.20 -5.31 -13.89
N LEU A 86 -5.86 -4.48 -12.89
CA LEU A 86 -6.61 -4.40 -11.64
C LEU A 86 -8.05 -3.92 -11.89
N HIS A 87 -8.24 -2.88 -12.70
CA HIS A 87 -9.56 -2.35 -13.04
C HIS A 87 -10.43 -3.37 -13.79
N ASN A 88 -9.83 -4.10 -14.75
CA ASN A 88 -10.54 -5.08 -15.59
C ASN A 88 -10.77 -6.44 -14.90
N SER A 89 -10.26 -6.62 -13.67
CA SER A 89 -10.51 -7.83 -12.89
C SER A 89 -11.99 -7.95 -12.48
N THR A 90 -12.43 -9.16 -12.10
CA THR A 90 -13.80 -9.42 -11.66
C THR A 90 -13.79 -10.10 -10.28
N PRO A 91 -14.17 -9.38 -9.20
CA PRO A 91 -14.49 -7.94 -9.17
C PRO A 91 -13.27 -7.04 -9.46
N PRO A 92 -13.47 -5.74 -9.78
CA PRO A 92 -12.36 -4.79 -9.97
C PRO A 92 -11.49 -4.70 -8.71
N LEU A 93 -10.17 -4.80 -8.85
CA LEU A 93 -9.20 -4.83 -7.75
C LEU A 93 -8.48 -3.49 -7.54
N ASP A 94 -8.95 -2.43 -8.17
CA ASP A 94 -8.42 -1.06 -8.07
C ASP A 94 -8.98 -0.25 -6.87
N ASN A 95 -9.51 -0.95 -5.87
CA ASN A 95 -10.01 -0.38 -4.61
C ASN A 95 -9.66 -1.27 -3.41
N ILE A 96 -9.56 -0.65 -2.23
CA ILE A 96 -9.05 -1.31 -1.01
C ILE A 96 -9.91 -2.52 -0.62
N ASN A 97 -11.24 -2.39 -0.59
CA ASN A 97 -12.11 -3.48 -0.13
C ASN A 97 -11.99 -4.74 -1.00
N ASN A 98 -11.98 -4.58 -2.32
CA ASN A 98 -11.86 -5.71 -3.23
C ASN A 98 -10.44 -6.31 -3.21
N MET A 99 -9.39 -5.48 -3.12
CA MET A 99 -8.02 -5.96 -2.99
C MET A 99 -7.82 -6.76 -1.70
N VAL A 100 -8.30 -6.26 -0.55
CA VAL A 100 -8.28 -6.99 0.73
C VAL A 100 -9.03 -8.31 0.57
N GLY A 101 -10.24 -8.30 -0.01
CA GLY A 101 -11.03 -9.50 -0.26
C GLY A 101 -10.31 -10.53 -1.14
N TYR A 102 -9.62 -10.07 -2.19
CA TYR A 102 -8.80 -10.93 -3.06
C TYR A 102 -7.62 -11.53 -2.29
N LEU A 103 -6.86 -10.74 -1.55
CA LEU A 103 -5.69 -11.23 -0.79
C LEU A 103 -6.08 -12.24 0.31
N ARG A 104 -7.27 -12.09 0.91
CA ARG A 104 -7.82 -13.06 1.87
C ARG A 104 -8.31 -14.36 1.22
N ALA A 105 -8.68 -14.34 -0.05
CA ALA A 105 -9.24 -15.52 -0.72
C ALA A 105 -9.03 -15.49 -2.24
N PRO A 106 -7.77 -15.54 -2.74
CA PRO A 106 -7.47 -15.27 -4.14
C PRO A 106 -8.09 -16.32 -5.08
N LEU A 107 -8.26 -17.56 -4.59
CA LEU A 107 -8.81 -18.68 -5.34
C LEU A 107 -10.33 -18.63 -5.50
N LYS A 108 -11.06 -17.97 -4.60
CA LYS A 108 -12.53 -17.87 -4.69
C LYS A 108 -12.97 -16.98 -5.87
N GLN A 109 -12.13 -16.05 -6.29
CA GLN A 109 -12.46 -15.11 -7.36
C GLN A 109 -12.19 -15.64 -8.78
N LYS A 110 -11.46 -16.76 -8.94
CA LYS A 110 -10.98 -17.24 -10.27
C LYS A 110 -11.47 -18.63 -10.71
N GLY A 111 -12.28 -19.34 -9.91
CA GLY A 111 -12.70 -20.71 -10.25
C GLY A 111 -11.54 -21.73 -10.17
N ASP A 112 -11.85 -23.03 -10.23
CA ASP A 112 -10.99 -24.14 -9.77
C ASP A 112 -9.70 -24.40 -10.60
N TYR A 113 -9.34 -23.52 -11.55
CA TYR A 113 -8.22 -23.74 -12.48
C TYR A 113 -6.91 -23.00 -12.15
N GLN A 114 -6.87 -22.18 -11.09
CA GLN A 114 -5.69 -21.36 -10.76
C GLN A 114 -5.21 -21.59 -9.32
N LYS A 115 -5.11 -22.86 -8.88
CA LYS A 115 -4.68 -23.24 -7.51
C LYS A 115 -3.25 -22.84 -7.11
N TYR A 116 -2.47 -22.24 -8.03
CA TYR A 116 -1.04 -21.95 -7.83
C TYR A 116 -0.63 -20.50 -8.13
N ALA A 117 -1.57 -19.57 -8.35
CA ALA A 117 -1.24 -18.25 -8.89
C ALA A 117 -0.86 -17.18 -7.84
N CYS A 118 -1.51 -17.17 -6.66
CA CYS A 118 -1.27 -16.17 -5.63
C CYS A 118 -1.36 -16.78 -4.22
N ARG A 119 -0.54 -16.28 -3.29
CA ARG A 119 -0.54 -16.70 -1.89
C ARG A 119 -1.70 -16.06 -1.14
N GLU A 120 -2.49 -16.87 -0.45
CA GLU A 120 -3.51 -16.39 0.49
C GLU A 120 -2.86 -15.73 1.71
N VAL A 121 -3.42 -14.60 2.14
CA VAL A 121 -2.99 -13.86 3.33
C VAL A 121 -3.98 -14.10 4.47
N SER A 122 -3.64 -14.96 5.43
CA SER A 122 -4.53 -15.26 6.57
C SER A 122 -4.50 -14.16 7.65
N PRO A 123 -5.56 -14.00 8.46
CA PRO A 123 -5.60 -13.01 9.56
C PRO A 123 -4.51 -13.21 10.61
N GLU A 124 -4.03 -14.44 10.80
CA GLU A 124 -2.95 -14.78 11.72
C GLU A 124 -1.58 -14.33 11.20
N TRP A 125 -1.42 -14.24 9.88
CA TRP A 125 -0.18 -13.79 9.26
C TRP A 125 -0.11 -12.27 9.10
N MET A 126 -1.23 -11.64 8.74
CA MET A 126 -1.34 -10.18 8.60
C MET A 126 -2.71 -9.73 9.10
N SER A 127 -2.70 -8.72 9.97
CA SER A 127 -3.91 -8.06 10.48
C SER A 127 -4.68 -7.36 9.37
N SER A 128 -5.91 -6.93 9.66
CA SER A 128 -6.70 -6.16 8.69
C SER A 128 -6.06 -4.82 8.36
N GLU A 129 -5.45 -4.15 9.34
CA GLU A 129 -4.79 -2.86 9.15
C GLU A 129 -3.55 -2.99 8.24
N GLU A 130 -2.67 -3.96 8.51
CA GLU A 130 -1.50 -4.24 7.66
C GLU A 130 -1.92 -4.60 6.22
N LEU A 131 -3.01 -5.38 6.07
CA LEU A 131 -3.48 -5.77 4.75
C LEU A 131 -4.13 -4.60 4.00
N GLU A 132 -4.80 -3.69 4.70
CA GLU A 132 -5.30 -2.44 4.13
C GLU A 132 -4.16 -1.53 3.67
N ASP A 133 -3.08 -1.42 4.45
CA ASP A 133 -1.90 -0.64 4.09
C ASP A 133 -1.16 -1.23 2.88
N LEU A 134 -0.99 -2.56 2.83
CA LEU A 134 -0.49 -3.28 1.65
C LEU A 134 -1.37 -3.01 0.41
N SER A 135 -2.69 -3.09 0.57
CA SER A 135 -3.64 -2.83 -0.52
C SER A 135 -3.56 -1.39 -1.02
N ALA A 136 -3.46 -0.43 -0.10
CA ALA A 136 -3.29 0.98 -0.43
C ALA A 136 -1.98 1.24 -1.18
N PHE A 137 -0.88 0.60 -0.76
CA PHE A 137 0.38 0.66 -1.48
C PHE A 137 0.26 0.12 -2.92
N LEU A 138 -0.34 -1.07 -3.10
CA LEU A 138 -0.51 -1.69 -4.42
C LEU A 138 -1.29 -0.79 -5.38
N ILE A 139 -2.43 -0.27 -4.94
CA ILE A 139 -3.28 0.62 -5.72
C ILE A 139 -2.54 1.92 -6.04
N ARG A 140 -1.87 2.51 -5.04
CA ARG A 140 -1.15 3.76 -5.24
C ARG A 140 0.05 3.60 -6.19
N ALA A 141 0.75 2.47 -6.11
CA ALA A 141 1.84 2.14 -7.01
C ALA A 141 1.32 2.04 -8.45
N ALA A 142 0.26 1.28 -8.69
CA ALA A 142 -0.39 1.15 -9.99
C ALA A 142 -0.86 2.50 -10.58
N GLN A 143 -1.26 3.45 -9.72
CA GLN A 143 -1.71 4.77 -10.16
C GLN A 143 -0.59 5.76 -10.49
N LYS A 144 0.61 5.62 -9.90
CA LYS A 144 1.62 6.70 -9.88
C LYS A 144 3.01 6.30 -10.33
N VAL A 145 3.37 5.04 -10.21
CA VAL A 145 4.71 4.55 -10.56
C VAL A 145 4.73 4.28 -12.05
N GLU A 146 5.53 5.07 -12.78
CA GLU A 146 5.75 4.86 -14.20
C GLU A 146 6.39 3.50 -14.46
N GLY A 147 5.85 2.74 -15.41
CA GLY A 147 6.29 1.37 -15.71
C GLY A 147 5.75 0.28 -14.78
N TRP A 148 4.93 0.61 -13.77
CA TRP A 148 4.37 -0.39 -12.85
C TRP A 148 3.47 -1.39 -13.58
N GLY A 149 3.88 -2.67 -13.57
CA GLY A 149 3.18 -3.77 -14.23
C GLY A 149 3.36 -3.83 -15.75
N ALA A 150 4.34 -3.11 -16.31
CA ALA A 150 4.59 -3.07 -17.75
C ALA A 150 5.41 -4.27 -18.30
N GLY A 151 5.99 -5.12 -17.44
CA GLY A 151 6.71 -6.33 -17.88
C GLY A 151 8.09 -6.11 -18.48
N GLU A 152 8.46 -4.87 -18.80
CA GLU A 152 9.74 -4.50 -19.39
C GLU A 152 10.66 -3.86 -18.33
N PHE A 153 11.82 -4.48 -18.07
CA PHE A 153 12.85 -4.01 -17.13
C PHE A 153 14.17 -3.76 -17.85
#